data_AF-A0A182X5E4-F1
#
_entry.id   AF-A0A182X5E4-F1
#
_cell.length_a   1.000
_cell.length_b   1.000
_cell.length_c   1.000
_cell.angle_alpha   90.00
_cell.angle_beta   90.00
_cell.angle_gamma   90.00
#
_symmetry.space_group_name_H-M   'P 1'
#
loop_
_entity.id
_entity.type
_entity.pdbx_description
1 polymer ?
#
loop_
_entity_poly.entity_id
_entity_poly.type
_entity_poly.pdbx_seq_one_letter_code
_entity_poly.pdbx_strand_id
1 'polypeptide(L)' 'MEPAPPEKLLKAFRVLDQEGKGFVDKEYMTKLITEEGEPFTVEELEEMMAVAVDMATDKIAYELYLNQLLVDF' A
#
# COMPACT_ATOMS: atom_id res chain seq x y z
N MET A 1 12.01 1.39 -13.83
CA MET A 1 11.96 0.13 -13.05
C MET A 1 10.61 -0.51 -13.31
N GLU A 2 10.54 -1.82 -13.47
CA GLU A 2 9.24 -2.50 -13.52
C GLU A 2 8.66 -2.59 -12.10
N PRO A 3 7.35 -2.36 -11.93
CA PRO A 3 6.70 -2.53 -10.63
C PRO A 3 6.86 -3.96 -10.13
N ALA A 4 6.95 -4.13 -8.80
CA ALA A 4 7.05 -5.45 -8.22
C ALA A 4 5.79 -6.28 -8.56
N PRO A 5 5.92 -7.60 -8.84
CA PRO A 5 4.76 -8.43 -9.14
C PRO A 5 3.80 -8.46 -7.94
N PRO A 6 2.47 -8.53 -8.18
CA PRO A 6 1.45 -8.45 -7.13
C PRO A 6 1.64 -9.46 -6.00
N GLU A 7 2.11 -10.66 -6.32
CA GLU A 7 2.40 -11.71 -5.32
C GLU A 7 3.48 -11.29 -4.32
N LYS A 8 4.48 -10.52 -4.76
CA LYS A 8 5.52 -9.99 -3.86
C LYS A 8 4.97 -8.87 -2.99
N LEU A 9 4.17 -7.97 -3.57
CA LEU A 9 3.53 -6.90 -2.81
C LEU A 9 2.57 -7.48 -1.76
N LEU A 10 1.74 -8.46 -2.12
CA LEU A 10 0.83 -9.14 -1.19
C LEU A 10 1.58 -9.79 -0.03
N LYS A 11 2.72 -10.43 -0.30
CA LYS A 11 3.58 -10.99 0.76
C LYS A 11 4.11 -9.89 1.68
N ALA A 12 4.55 -8.75 1.14
CA ALA A 12 5.00 -7.63 1.96
C ALA A 12 3.88 -7.11 2.86
N PHE A 13 2.69 -6.88 2.31
CA PHE A 13 1.51 -6.48 3.10
C PHE A 13 1.18 -7.46 4.22
N ARG A 14 1.25 -8.77 3.98
CA ARG A 14 1.03 -9.79 5.02
C ARG A 14 2.11 -9.82 6.10
N VAL A 15 3.34 -9.39 5.80
CA VAL A 15 4.39 -9.23 6.80
C VAL A 15 4.10 -8.02 7.70
N LEU A 16 3.51 -6.96 7.14
CA LEU A 16 3.08 -5.77 7.88
C LEU A 16 1.83 -6.06 8.72
N ASP A 17 0.87 -6.80 8.18
CA ASP A 17 -0.36 -7.21 8.84
C ASP A 17 -0.23 -8.57 9.54
N GLN A 18 0.61 -8.61 10.59
CA GLN A 18 0.88 -9.85 11.34
C GLN A 18 -0.36 -10.44 12.02
N GLU A 19 -1.36 -9.60 12.28
CA GLU A 19 -2.62 -9.99 12.92
C GLU A 19 -3.67 -10.47 11.90
N GLY A 20 -3.41 -10.35 10.60
CA GLY A 20 -4.29 -10.83 9.53
C GLY A 20 -5.61 -10.05 9.44
N LYS A 21 -5.57 -8.73 9.69
CA LYS A 21 -6.72 -7.82 9.64
C LYS A 21 -7.27 -7.60 8.23
N GLY A 22 -6.45 -7.81 7.19
CA GLY A 22 -6.80 -7.49 5.81
C GLY A 22 -6.55 -6.04 5.41
N PHE A 23 -5.99 -5.22 6.32
CA PHE A 23 -5.68 -3.82 6.06
C PHE A 23 -4.43 -3.36 6.80
N VAL A 24 -3.86 -2.24 6.35
CA VAL A 24 -2.79 -1.52 7.03
C VAL A 24 -3.24 -0.09 7.30
N ASP A 25 -2.89 0.46 8.46
CA ASP A 25 -3.21 1.85 8.80
C ASP A 25 -2.40 2.82 7.92
N LYS A 26 -3.05 3.88 7.42
CA LYS A 26 -2.43 4.89 6.55
C LYS A 26 -1.13 5.44 7.14
N GLU A 27 -1.14 5.80 8.42
CA GLU A 27 0.02 6.39 9.10
C GLU A 27 1.22 5.42 9.13
N TYR A 28 0.96 4.13 9.37
CA TYR A 28 2.00 3.11 9.38
C TYR A 28 2.58 2.88 7.98
N MET A 29 1.73 2.87 6.95
CA MET A 29 2.17 2.78 5.56
C MET A 29 3.03 3.98 5.15
N THR A 30 2.58 5.20 5.45
CA THR A 30 3.35 6.42 5.19
C THR A 30 4.73 6.32 5.80
N LYS A 31 4.80 5.94 7.08
CA LYS A 31 6.06 5.80 7.80
C LYS A 31 7.00 4.83 7.08
N LEU A 32 6.53 3.63 6.73
CA LEU A 32 7.31 2.62 6.03
C LEU A 32 7.83 3.12 4.68
N ILE A 33 6.98 3.74 3.87
CA ILE A 33 7.37 4.23 2.55
C ILE A 33 8.36 5.42 2.66
N THR A 34 8.28 6.22 3.73
CA THR A 34 9.23 7.33 3.93
C THR A 34 10.54 6.91 4.61
N GLU A 35 10.54 5.85 5.41
CA GLU A 35 11.68 5.46 6.24
C GLU A 35 12.43 4.21 5.72
N GLU A 36 11.76 3.33 4.97
CA GLU A 36 12.33 2.07 4.49
C GLU A 36 12.32 1.95 2.96
N GLY A 37 13.50 1.69 2.38
CA GLY A 37 13.67 1.47 0.94
C GLY A 37 13.93 2.75 0.15
N GLU A 38 13.41 2.80 -1.07
CA GLU A 38 13.47 4.00 -1.92
C GLU A 38 12.21 4.83 -1.65
N PRO A 39 12.34 6.01 -1.01
CA PRO A 39 11.18 6.75 -0.56
C PRO A 39 10.40 7.29 -1.75
N PHE A 40 9.08 7.13 -1.68
CA PHE A 40 8.19 7.78 -2.63
C PHE A 40 8.33 9.29 -2.45
N THR A 41 8.18 10.02 -3.54
CA THR A 41 7.94 11.45 -3.46
C THR A 41 6.60 11.72 -2.78
N VAL A 42 6.43 12.92 -2.23
CA VAL A 42 5.17 13.33 -1.59
C VAL A 42 4.00 13.19 -2.56
N GLU A 43 4.22 13.53 -3.83
CA GLU A 43 3.22 13.45 -4.90
C GLU A 43 2.82 11.98 -5.17
N GLU A 44 3.77 11.07 -5.34
CA GLU A 44 3.48 9.64 -5.54
C GLU A 44 2.76 9.03 -4.33
N LEU A 45 3.12 9.45 -3.12
CA LEU A 45 2.44 9.02 -1.90
C LEU A 45 0.99 9.52 -1.86
N GLU A 46 0.75 10.80 -2.18
CA GLU A 46 -0.59 11.38 -2.21
C GLU A 46 -1.48 10.70 -3.24
N GLU A 47 -0.97 10.47 -4.45
CA GLU A 47 -1.68 9.74 -5.51
C GLU A 47 -2.02 8.31 -5.08
N MET A 48 -1.06 7.60 -4.49
CA MET A 48 -1.28 6.26 -3.96
C MET A 48 -2.37 6.26 -2.87
N MET A 49 -2.27 7.17 -1.90
CA MET A 49 -3.19 7.25 -0.77
C MET A 49 -4.60 7.63 -1.21
N ALA A 50 -4.75 8.47 -2.23
CA ALA A 50 -6.05 8.84 -2.78
C ALA A 50 -6.80 7.65 -3.39
N VAL A 51 -6.08 6.63 -3.88
CA VAL A 51 -6.67 5.41 -4.45
C VAL A 51 -6.82 4.31 -3.39
N ALA A 52 -5.84 4.19 -2.50
CA ALA A 52 -5.71 3.04 -1.59
C ALA A 52 -6.44 3.20 -0.25
N VAL A 53 -6.63 4.43 0.23
CA VAL A 53 -7.18 4.70 1.57
C VAL A 53 -8.69 4.81 1.53
N ASP A 54 -9.35 4.04 2.40
CA ASP A 54 -10.76 4.23 2.72
C ASP A 54 -10.92 5.52 3.56
N MET A 55 -11.57 6.54 2.99
CA MET A 55 -11.75 7.86 3.62
C MET A 55 -12.59 7.84 4.91
N ALA A 56 -13.36 6.78 5.17
CA ALA A 56 -14.16 6.66 6.38
C ALA A 56 -13.38 6.02 7.53
N THR A 57 -12.32 5.25 7.22
CA THR A 57 -11.61 4.43 8.20
C THR A 57 -10.11 4.69 8.29
N ASP A 58 -9.54 5.48 7.37
CA ASP A 58 -8.09 5.76 7.24
C ASP A 58 -7.24 4.49 7.09
N LYS A 59 -7.82 3.45 6.49
CA LYS A 59 -7.20 2.13 6.31
C LYS A 59 -7.00 1.81 4.84
N ILE A 60 -5.94 1.06 4.57
CA ILE A 60 -5.58 0.58 3.24
C ILE A 60 -5.91 -0.91 3.17
N ALA A 61 -6.97 -1.26 2.44
CA ALA A 61 -7.31 -2.64 2.14
C ALA A 61 -6.38 -3.15 1.02
N TYR A 62 -5.31 -3.85 1.39
CA TYR A 62 -4.22 -4.14 0.46
C TYR A 62 -4.60 -5.07 -0.70
N GLU A 63 -5.56 -5.98 -0.51
CA GLU A 63 -6.05 -6.82 -1.62
C GLU A 63 -6.83 -6.00 -2.64
N LEU A 64 -7.65 -5.05 -2.18
CA LEU A 64 -8.36 -4.13 -3.06
C LEU A 64 -7.38 -3.23 -3.82
N TYR A 65 -6.40 -2.66 -3.10
CA TYR A 65 -5.36 -1.82 -3.70
C TYR A 65 -4.54 -2.57 -4.76
N LEU A 66 -4.14 -3.82 -4.50
CA LEU A 66 -3.43 -4.64 -5.48
C LEU A 66 -4.29 -4.99 -6.68
N ASN A 67 -5.59 -5.21 -6.50
CA ASN A 67 -6.51 -5.42 -7.61
C ASN A 67 -6.63 -4.15 -8.45
N GLN A 68 -6.68 -2.96 -7.85
CA GLN A 68 -6.67 -1.70 -8.60
C GLN A 68 -5.38 -1.54 -9.42
N LEU A 69 -4.23 -1.75 -8.80
CA LEU A 69 -2.93 -1.70 -9.49
C LEU A 69 -2.85 -2.68 -10.66
N LEU A 70 -3.48 -3.85 -10.55
CA LEU A 70 -3.48 -4.88 -11.57
C LEU A 70 -4.41 -4.61 -12.76
N VAL A 71 -5.44 -3.79 -12.57
CA VAL A 71 -6.42 -3.47 -13.62
C VAL A 71 -5.89 -2.39 -14.57
N ASP A 72 -4.89 -1.62 -14.15
CA ASP A 72 -4.28 -0.54 -14.93
C ASP A 72 -3.06 -0.98 -15.79
N PHE A 73 -2.84 -2.30 -15.99
CA PHE A 73 -1.79 -2.86 -16.86
C PHE A 73 -2.32 -3.63 -18.08
#